data_AF-A0A847C121-F1
#
_entry.id   AF-A0A847C121-F1
#
_cell.length_a   1.000
_cell.length_b   1.000
_cell.length_c   1.000
_cell.angle_alpha   90.00
_cell.angle_beta   90.00
_cell.angle_gamma   90.00
#
_symmetry.space_group_name_H-M   'P 1'
#
loop_
_entity.id
_entity.type
_entity.pdbx_description
1 polymer ?
#
loop_
_entity_poly.entity_id
_entity_poly.type
_entity_poly.pdbx_seq_one_letter_code
_entity_poly.pdbx_strand_id
1 'polypeptide(L)'
;MKRRFGALLVPVSFFFLFSVSAWGHFGMIIPSDSMVMQDDPRTVRLELSFSHPFELAGMELEKPKIFGVMAQGTRTDLLPQLKKTAILGRAGWHSDYTVSRPGIYQFYMEPQPYWEPAEDCFIIHYTKTVIAAFGDDEGWDGEIGLKTEIVPLSKPFALYAGNVFQGIVKLDGKPVPFAEVEVEHYNRDGQAVAPTEYMITQTVKADGNGIFTYAAPKAGWWGFAALNTARERMKQGDQEKEVELGAVLWVEFVDWQTKK
;
A
#
# COMPACT_ATOMS: atom_id res chain seq x y z
N MET A 1 -10.22 59.39 -49.02
CA MET A 1 -10.64 58.51 -47.91
C MET A 1 -9.77 57.26 -47.93
N LYS A 2 -8.81 57.10 -47.00
CA LYS A 2 -8.02 55.87 -46.81
C LYS A 2 -8.38 55.27 -45.46
N ARG A 3 -9.12 54.15 -45.46
CA ARG A 3 -9.48 53.41 -44.24
C ARG A 3 -8.28 52.56 -43.80
N ARG A 4 -7.75 52.83 -42.60
CA ARG A 4 -6.77 51.97 -41.92
C ARG A 4 -7.56 50.91 -41.13
N PHE A 5 -7.41 49.64 -41.49
CA PHE A 5 -7.86 48.52 -40.67
C PHE A 5 -6.81 48.28 -39.59
N GLY A 6 -7.15 48.57 -38.33
CA GLY A 6 -6.37 48.15 -37.18
C GLY A 6 -6.66 46.69 -36.89
N ALA A 7 -5.66 45.82 -37.03
CA ALA A 7 -5.74 44.43 -36.59
C ALA A 7 -5.71 44.40 -35.06
N LEU A 8 -6.81 43.94 -34.44
CA LEU A 8 -6.88 43.71 -33.00
C LEU A 8 -6.18 42.38 -32.70
N LEU A 9 -5.00 42.44 -32.08
CA LEU A 9 -4.30 41.27 -31.56
C LEU A 9 -4.97 40.84 -30.25
N VAL A 10 -5.73 39.76 -30.28
CA VAL A 10 -6.27 39.10 -29.08
C VAL A 10 -5.17 38.18 -28.52
N PRO A 11 -4.68 38.37 -27.28
CA PRO A 11 -3.74 37.45 -26.68
C PRO A 11 -4.45 36.13 -26.38
N VAL A 12 -4.09 35.08 -27.10
CA VAL A 12 -4.54 33.71 -26.80
C VAL A 12 -3.73 33.23 -25.59
N SER A 13 -4.34 33.26 -24.42
CA SER A 13 -3.75 32.71 -23.20
C SER A 13 -3.76 31.18 -23.30
N PHE A 14 -2.59 30.58 -23.54
CA PHE A 14 -2.41 29.13 -23.54
C PHE A 14 -2.43 28.64 -22.09
N PHE A 15 -3.59 28.18 -21.62
CA PHE A 15 -3.67 27.42 -20.37
C PHE A 15 -3.13 26.01 -20.65
N PHE A 16 -1.87 25.77 -20.29
CA PHE A 16 -1.36 24.40 -20.15
C PHE A 16 -2.05 23.77 -18.95
N LEU A 17 -3.10 22.98 -19.21
CA LEU A 17 -3.63 22.04 -18.25
C LEU A 17 -2.57 20.93 -18.11
N PHE A 18 -1.77 21.00 -17.05
CA PHE A 18 -0.97 19.85 -16.63
C PHE A 18 -1.97 18.82 -16.09
N SER A 19 -2.11 17.69 -16.78
CA SER A 19 -2.72 16.51 -16.19
C SER A 19 -1.85 16.10 -15.02
N VAL A 20 -2.34 16.30 -13.80
CA VAL A 20 -1.75 15.68 -12.62
C VAL A 20 -2.10 14.21 -12.74
N SER A 21 -1.13 13.38 -13.11
CA SER A 21 -1.28 11.94 -13.03
C SER A 21 -1.60 11.62 -11.56
N ALA A 22 -2.76 11.01 -11.29
CA ALA A 22 -3.09 10.52 -9.96
C ALA A 22 -2.20 9.31 -9.71
N TRP A 23 -1.15 9.50 -8.92
CA TRP A 23 -0.19 8.47 -8.59
C TRP A 23 -0.64 7.81 -7.30
N GLY A 24 -0.90 6.50 -7.36
CA GLY A 24 -1.21 5.74 -6.15
C GLY A 24 -0.01 5.73 -5.21
N HIS A 25 -0.20 6.22 -3.99
CA HIS A 25 0.83 6.23 -2.96
C HIS A 25 0.74 4.96 -2.12
N PHE A 26 1.83 4.20 -1.98
CA PHE A 26 1.80 2.96 -1.20
C PHE A 26 2.84 2.94 -0.09
N GLY A 27 2.35 2.86 1.15
CA GLY A 27 3.14 2.33 2.26
C GLY A 27 3.37 0.84 2.02
N MET A 28 4.61 0.38 2.15
CA MET A 28 4.99 -0.99 1.79
C MET A 28 5.64 -1.68 2.98
N ILE A 29 5.22 -2.92 3.24
CA ILE A 29 5.93 -3.89 4.06
C ILE A 29 6.00 -5.16 3.21
N ILE A 30 7.13 -5.40 2.57
CA ILE A 30 7.33 -6.54 1.68
C ILE A 30 8.22 -7.57 2.39
N PRO A 31 7.69 -8.73 2.79
CA PRO A 31 8.50 -9.81 3.34
C PRO A 31 9.27 -10.51 2.21
N SER A 32 10.40 -11.13 2.56
CA SER A 32 11.15 -11.99 1.65
C SER A 32 10.41 -13.28 1.30
N ASP A 33 9.43 -13.66 2.14
CA ASP A 33 8.61 -14.85 1.99
C ASP A 33 7.27 -14.63 2.72
N SER A 34 6.16 -15.00 2.07
CA SER A 34 4.81 -14.94 2.63
C SER A 34 4.33 -16.26 3.25
N MET A 35 5.03 -17.37 2.96
CA MET A 35 4.66 -18.75 3.35
C MET A 35 5.90 -19.55 3.81
N VAL A 36 6.33 -19.35 5.05
CA VAL A 36 7.54 -20.01 5.58
C VAL A 36 7.24 -21.48 5.94
N MET A 37 7.87 -22.43 5.25
CA MET A 37 7.76 -23.87 5.49
C MET A 37 8.93 -24.42 6.33
N GLN A 38 8.86 -25.70 6.70
CA GLN A 38 9.83 -26.32 7.63
C GLN A 38 11.27 -26.32 7.10
N ASP A 39 11.44 -26.47 5.79
CA ASP A 39 12.74 -26.54 5.11
C ASP A 39 13.27 -25.14 4.72
N ASP A 40 12.47 -24.09 4.92
CA ASP A 40 12.83 -22.72 4.55
C ASP A 40 13.68 -22.02 5.63
N PRO A 41 14.41 -20.95 5.26
CA PRO A 41 15.03 -20.08 6.25
C PRO A 41 13.99 -19.51 7.22
N ARG A 42 14.23 -19.68 8.52
CA ARG A 42 13.32 -19.16 9.56
C ARG A 42 13.34 -17.64 9.69
N THR A 43 14.32 -16.98 9.09
CA THR A 43 14.45 -15.53 9.14
C THR A 43 13.82 -14.92 7.90
N VAL A 44 12.75 -14.15 8.11
CA VAL A 44 12.08 -13.37 7.08
C VAL A 44 12.62 -11.95 7.13
N ARG A 45 13.17 -11.47 6.02
CA ARG A 45 13.57 -10.07 5.87
C ARG A 45 12.34 -9.27 5.46
N LEU A 46 12.07 -8.18 6.16
CA LEU A 46 10.99 -7.24 5.87
C LEU A 46 11.60 -5.96 5.32
N GLU A 47 11.15 -5.54 4.15
CA GLU A 47 11.50 -4.26 3.54
C GLU A 47 10.35 -3.27 3.71
N LEU A 48 10.66 -2.09 4.23
CA LEU A 48 9.70 -1.02 4.50
C LEU A 48 10.05 0.20 3.65
N SER A 49 9.10 0.65 2.84
CA SER A 49 9.26 1.79 1.94
C SER A 49 7.94 2.53 1.74
N PHE A 50 8.02 3.72 1.14
CA PHE A 50 6.89 4.45 0.59
C PHE A 50 7.19 4.68 -0.89
N SER A 51 6.30 4.29 -1.81
CA SER A 51 6.62 4.24 -3.25
C SER A 51 5.37 4.34 -4.14
N HIS A 52 5.60 4.59 -5.44
CA HIS A 52 4.68 4.23 -6.53
C HIS A 52 5.19 2.90 -7.12
N PRO A 53 4.62 1.76 -6.68
CA PRO A 53 5.23 0.45 -6.84
C PRO A 53 5.21 -0.07 -8.29
N PHE A 54 4.23 0.32 -9.11
CA PHE A 54 4.23 -0.08 -10.52
C PHE A 54 5.28 0.67 -11.35
N GLU A 55 5.47 1.96 -11.07
CA GLU A 55 6.43 2.84 -11.76
C GLU A 55 7.86 2.72 -11.21
N LEU A 56 8.06 1.96 -10.12
CA LEU A 56 9.33 1.82 -9.42
C LEU A 56 9.91 3.15 -8.92
N ALA A 57 9.04 4.10 -8.58
CA ALA A 57 9.42 5.39 -8.02
C ALA A 57 9.38 5.33 -6.49
N GLY A 58 10.55 5.37 -5.84
CA GLY A 58 10.63 5.45 -4.39
C GLY A 58 10.29 6.85 -3.88
N MET A 59 9.78 6.92 -2.65
CA MET A 59 9.56 8.11 -1.85
C MET A 59 10.31 8.00 -0.51
N GLU A 60 10.56 9.13 0.15
CA GLU A 60 11.28 9.13 1.42
C GLU A 60 10.39 8.56 2.54
N LEU A 61 10.83 7.45 3.15
CA LEU A 61 10.22 6.93 4.37
C LEU A 61 11.07 7.28 5.59
N GLU A 62 10.63 8.28 6.34
CA GLU A 62 11.19 8.56 7.66
C GLU A 62 11.04 7.35 8.59
N LYS A 63 11.82 7.33 9.69
CA LYS A 63 11.69 6.23 10.66
C LYS A 63 10.23 6.16 11.14
N PRO A 64 9.53 5.03 10.96
CA PRO A 64 8.11 4.94 11.30
C PRO A 64 7.86 5.29 12.77
N LYS A 65 6.66 5.79 13.07
CA LYS A 65 6.23 6.01 14.46
C LYS A 65 6.00 4.68 15.16
N ILE A 66 5.45 3.70 14.45
CA ILE A 66 5.22 2.34 14.93
C ILE A 66 5.67 1.36 13.85
N PHE A 67 6.39 0.33 14.26
CA PHE A 67 6.60 -0.87 13.47
C PHE A 67 6.55 -2.08 14.40
N GLY A 68 5.72 -3.06 14.08
CA GLY A 68 5.53 -4.21 14.96
C GLY A 68 4.97 -5.42 14.26
N VAL A 69 4.80 -6.49 15.04
CA VAL A 69 4.15 -7.73 14.61
C VAL A 69 3.09 -8.15 15.62
N MET A 70 1.92 -8.52 15.13
CA MET A 70 0.90 -9.25 15.90
C MET A 70 1.06 -10.74 15.59
N ALA A 71 1.33 -11.54 16.61
CA ALA A 71 1.44 -12.98 16.50
C ALA A 71 0.89 -13.63 17.79
N GLN A 72 0.06 -14.66 17.64
CA GLN A 72 -0.55 -15.39 18.77
C GLN A 72 -1.20 -14.46 19.81
N GLY A 73 -1.93 -13.45 19.35
CA GLY A 73 -2.60 -12.46 20.21
C GLY A 73 -1.67 -11.48 20.93
N THR A 74 -0.37 -11.51 20.66
CA THR A 74 0.63 -10.63 21.29
C THR A 74 1.20 -9.66 20.27
N ARG A 75 1.24 -8.37 20.62
CA ARG A 75 1.97 -7.35 19.87
C ARG A 75 3.41 -7.29 20.33
N THR A 76 4.35 -7.35 19.39
CA THR A 76 5.78 -7.14 19.64
C THR A 76 6.25 -5.90 18.90
N ASP A 77 6.93 -5.00 19.61
CA ASP A 77 7.58 -3.82 19.02
C ASP A 77 8.85 -4.24 18.26
N LEU A 78 8.91 -3.88 16.98
CA LEU A 78 10.04 -4.14 16.09
C LEU A 78 10.77 -2.85 15.69
N LEU A 79 10.30 -1.68 16.14
CA LEU A 79 10.89 -0.38 15.82
C LEU A 79 12.39 -0.26 16.20
N PRO A 80 12.89 -0.87 17.29
CA PRO A 80 14.32 -0.88 17.62
C PRO A 80 15.17 -1.71 16.65
N GLN A 81 14.57 -2.64 15.90
CA GLN A 81 15.27 -3.57 15.01
C GLN A 81 15.46 -2.99 13.60
N LEU A 82 14.79 -1.89 13.27
CA LEU A 82 14.87 -1.24 11.97
C LEU A 82 16.30 -0.76 11.68
N LYS A 83 16.83 -1.20 10.55
CA LYS A 83 18.09 -0.75 9.97
C LYS A 83 17.80 0.08 8.72
N LYS A 84 18.48 1.21 8.58
CA LYS A 84 18.36 2.07 7.39
C LYS A 84 18.82 1.32 6.15
N THR A 85 18.12 1.51 5.04
CA THR A 85 18.51 1.03 3.71
C THR A 85 18.04 2.03 2.65
N ALA A 86 18.35 1.77 1.39
CA ALA A 86 17.72 2.42 0.26
C ALA A 86 16.84 1.41 -0.47
N ILE A 87 15.59 1.78 -0.78
CA ILE A 87 14.64 1.00 -1.58
C ILE A 87 14.17 1.93 -2.69
N LEU A 88 14.25 1.47 -3.95
CA LEU A 88 13.93 2.28 -5.14
C LEU A 88 14.63 3.66 -5.15
N GLY A 89 15.87 3.71 -4.67
CA GLY A 89 16.69 4.92 -4.63
C GLY A 89 16.36 5.92 -3.51
N ARG A 90 15.38 5.65 -2.64
CA ARG A 90 14.98 6.52 -1.52
C ARG A 90 15.21 5.87 -0.16
N ALA A 91 15.20 6.68 0.90
CA ALA A 91 15.36 6.17 2.25
C ALA A 91 14.23 5.21 2.60
N GLY A 92 14.61 4.03 3.08
CA GLY A 92 13.70 3.02 3.59
C GLY A 92 14.33 2.28 4.76
N TRP A 93 13.65 1.24 5.20
CA TRP A 93 14.09 0.45 6.35
C TRP A 93 13.98 -1.03 6.06
N HIS A 94 14.78 -1.82 6.76
CA HIS A 94 14.56 -3.25 6.81
C HIS A 94 14.67 -3.80 8.23
N SER A 95 14.06 -4.94 8.46
CA SER A 95 14.16 -5.72 9.70
C SER A 95 14.27 -7.20 9.36
N ASP A 96 15.09 -7.94 10.10
CA ASP A 96 15.19 -9.39 9.95
C ASP A 96 14.44 -10.03 11.13
N TYR A 97 13.36 -10.75 10.87
CA TYR A 97 12.51 -11.36 11.89
C TYR A 97 12.64 -12.88 11.86
N THR A 98 13.05 -13.48 12.99
CA THR A 98 13.16 -14.95 13.10
C THR A 98 11.85 -15.54 13.61
N VAL A 99 11.16 -16.26 12.74
CA VAL A 99 9.97 -17.04 13.07
C VAL A 99 10.37 -18.20 13.98
N SER A 100 9.80 -18.24 15.18
CA SER A 100 10.16 -19.21 16.21
C SER A 100 9.11 -20.31 16.41
N ARG A 101 7.86 -20.08 15.99
CA ARG A 101 6.72 -20.99 16.21
C ARG A 101 5.79 -21.01 15.00
N PRO A 102 5.03 -22.10 14.81
CA PRO A 102 3.94 -22.10 13.84
C PRO A 102 2.93 -20.98 14.13
N GLY A 103 2.33 -20.45 13.08
CA GLY A 103 1.20 -19.52 13.20
C GLY A 103 1.27 -18.37 12.20
N ILE A 104 0.33 -17.44 12.38
CA ILE A 104 0.23 -16.21 11.60
C ILE A 104 1.02 -15.07 12.25
N TYR A 105 1.70 -14.30 11.40
CA TYR A 105 2.43 -13.09 11.77
C TYR A 105 1.93 -11.94 10.91
N GLN A 106 1.26 -10.98 11.54
CA GLN A 106 0.77 -9.77 10.87
C GLN A 106 1.74 -8.63 11.18
N PHE A 107 2.59 -8.27 10.21
CA PHE A 107 3.50 -7.14 10.34
C PHE A 107 2.78 -5.86 9.97
N TYR A 108 3.03 -4.80 10.73
CA TYR A 108 2.31 -3.54 10.54
C TYR A 108 3.19 -2.32 10.82
N MET A 109 2.85 -1.21 10.16
CA MET A 109 3.55 0.06 10.24
C MET A 109 2.55 1.22 10.33
N GLU A 110 2.82 2.16 11.23
CA GLU A 110 2.30 3.53 11.18
C GLU A 110 3.48 4.46 10.84
N PRO A 111 3.51 5.09 9.66
CA PRO A 111 4.61 5.97 9.28
C PRO A 111 4.54 7.31 10.03
N GLN A 112 5.58 8.13 9.90
CA GLN A 112 5.39 9.56 10.12
C GLN A 112 4.48 10.12 9.00
N PRO A 113 3.67 11.15 9.26
CA PRO A 113 2.91 11.80 8.21
C PRO A 113 3.82 12.33 7.11
N TYR A 114 3.55 11.95 5.87
CA TYR A 114 4.30 12.40 4.70
C TYR A 114 3.59 13.61 4.09
N TRP A 115 4.30 14.71 3.87
CA TRP A 115 3.75 15.86 3.15
C TRP A 115 3.86 15.62 1.64
N GLU A 116 2.73 15.56 0.93
CA GLU A 116 2.69 15.43 -0.53
C GLU A 116 2.36 16.80 -1.17
N PRO A 117 3.36 17.53 -1.68
CA PRO A 117 3.14 18.86 -2.23
C PRO A 117 2.21 18.89 -3.46
N ALA A 118 2.18 17.81 -4.25
CA ALA A 118 1.34 17.75 -5.45
C ALA A 118 -0.15 17.65 -5.11
N GLU A 119 -0.48 17.03 -3.98
CA GLU A 119 -1.86 16.83 -3.50
C GLU A 119 -2.27 17.80 -2.38
N ASP A 120 -1.31 18.59 -1.89
CA ASP A 120 -1.52 19.59 -0.83
C ASP A 120 -2.10 18.99 0.47
N CYS A 121 -1.71 17.75 0.79
CA CYS A 121 -2.19 16.99 1.93
C CYS A 121 -1.05 16.26 2.66
N PHE A 122 -1.35 15.74 3.86
CA PHE A 122 -0.50 14.77 4.53
C PHE A 122 -1.03 13.36 4.29
N ILE A 123 -0.14 12.40 4.04
CA ILE A 123 -0.48 11.00 3.82
C ILE A 123 0.01 10.16 5.01
N ILE A 124 -0.89 9.32 5.55
CA ILE A 124 -0.58 8.34 6.60
C ILE A 124 -1.13 6.96 6.18
N HIS A 125 -0.25 6.13 5.62
CA HIS A 125 -0.61 4.79 5.17
C HIS A 125 -0.32 3.74 6.24
N TYR A 126 -1.37 3.34 6.95
CA TYR A 126 -1.36 2.23 7.90
C TYR A 126 -1.21 0.93 7.12
N THR A 127 0.03 0.43 7.09
CA THR A 127 0.40 -0.68 6.22
C THR A 127 0.44 -1.97 7.00
N LYS A 128 -0.10 -3.03 6.42
CA LYS A 128 -0.08 -4.40 6.94
C LYS A 128 0.36 -5.38 5.87
N THR A 129 1.03 -6.44 6.28
CA THR A 129 1.18 -7.67 5.49
C THR A 129 1.08 -8.87 6.44
N VAL A 130 0.68 -10.02 5.90
CA VAL A 130 0.41 -11.22 6.70
C VAL A 130 1.19 -12.38 6.11
N ILE A 131 2.00 -13.04 6.93
CA ILE A 131 2.69 -14.26 6.55
C ILE A 131 2.19 -15.44 7.39
N ALA A 132 2.21 -16.63 6.80
CA ALA A 132 2.00 -17.88 7.51
C ALA A 132 3.32 -18.60 7.73
N ALA A 133 3.45 -19.27 8.87
CA ALA A 133 4.63 -20.09 9.14
C ALA A 133 4.28 -21.47 9.68
N PHE A 134 5.00 -22.46 9.16
CA PHE A 134 5.03 -23.86 9.60
C PHE A 134 3.65 -24.54 9.67
N GLY A 135 2.70 -24.09 8.84
CA GLY A 135 1.43 -24.77 8.57
C GLY A 135 0.28 -24.49 9.54
N ASP A 136 0.49 -23.68 10.59
CA ASP A 136 -0.61 -23.17 11.41
C ASP A 136 -1.09 -21.84 10.84
N ASP A 137 -2.38 -21.77 10.55
CA ASP A 137 -3.00 -20.62 9.90
C ASP A 137 -4.07 -19.92 10.73
N GLU A 138 -4.26 -20.23 12.00
CA GLU A 138 -5.30 -19.56 12.81
C GLU A 138 -5.06 -18.05 12.99
N GLY A 139 -6.13 -17.25 12.86
CA GLY A 139 -6.14 -15.81 13.14
C GLY A 139 -5.68 -14.90 11.98
N TRP A 140 -5.61 -15.41 10.76
CA TRP A 140 -5.26 -14.64 9.55
C TRP A 140 -6.25 -13.53 9.19
N ASP A 141 -7.51 -13.68 9.60
CA ASP A 141 -8.64 -12.77 9.39
C ASP A 141 -8.89 -11.85 10.60
N GLY A 142 -8.01 -11.87 11.61
CA GLY A 142 -8.13 -11.06 12.81
C GLY A 142 -7.75 -9.59 12.56
N GLU A 143 -8.58 -8.68 13.06
CA GLU A 143 -8.21 -7.27 13.21
C GLU A 143 -7.06 -7.12 14.19
N ILE A 144 -6.07 -6.30 13.84
CA ILE A 144 -5.01 -5.96 14.77
C ILE A 144 -5.26 -4.63 15.46
N GLY A 145 -6.24 -3.83 15.02
CA GLY A 145 -6.66 -2.58 15.68
C GLY A 145 -5.83 -1.38 15.24
N LEU A 146 -5.55 -1.28 13.94
CA LEU A 146 -5.02 -0.05 13.34
C LEU A 146 -6.12 1.01 13.22
N LYS A 147 -5.72 2.28 13.03
CA LYS A 147 -6.67 3.39 12.83
C LYS A 147 -7.57 3.12 11.63
N THR A 148 -6.98 2.71 10.52
CA THR A 148 -7.67 2.16 9.36
C THR A 148 -6.97 0.86 8.95
N GLU A 149 -7.74 -0.15 8.54
CA GLU A 149 -7.24 -1.51 8.33
C GLU A 149 -8.05 -2.22 7.24
N ILE A 150 -7.38 -3.04 6.41
CA ILE A 150 -8.04 -4.03 5.56
C ILE A 150 -7.99 -5.38 6.28
N VAL A 151 -9.17 -5.97 6.48
CA VAL A 151 -9.33 -7.34 7.01
C VAL A 151 -9.57 -8.29 5.84
N PRO A 152 -8.67 -9.24 5.56
CA PRO A 152 -8.84 -10.16 4.44
C PRO A 152 -10.03 -11.10 4.66
N LEU A 153 -10.73 -11.48 3.58
CA LEU A 153 -11.78 -12.51 3.56
C LEU A 153 -11.33 -13.80 2.87
N SER A 154 -10.09 -13.83 2.39
CA SER A 154 -9.40 -15.02 1.90
C SER A 154 -7.98 -15.01 2.47
N LYS A 155 -7.40 -16.18 2.73
CA LYS A 155 -6.06 -16.31 3.30
C LYS A 155 -5.06 -15.48 2.47
N PRO A 156 -4.46 -14.41 3.04
CA PRO A 156 -3.67 -13.43 2.27
C PRO A 156 -2.32 -13.96 1.78
N PHE A 157 -1.93 -15.16 2.21
CA PHE A 157 -0.71 -15.85 1.79
C PHE A 157 -1.01 -17.06 0.89
N ALA A 158 -2.27 -17.42 0.65
CA ALA A 158 -2.64 -18.64 -0.09
C ALA A 158 -3.45 -18.29 -1.36
N LEU A 159 -2.87 -17.46 -2.21
CA LEU A 159 -3.54 -16.95 -3.41
C LEU A 159 -2.75 -17.36 -4.66
N TYR A 160 -3.43 -18.03 -5.60
CA TYR A 160 -2.89 -18.23 -6.95
C TYR A 160 -3.22 -17.02 -7.83
N ALA A 161 -2.35 -16.71 -8.79
CA ALA A 161 -2.70 -15.77 -9.86
C ALA A 161 -4.06 -16.12 -10.48
N GLY A 162 -4.93 -15.13 -10.62
CA GLY A 162 -6.32 -15.29 -11.08
C GLY A 162 -7.33 -15.58 -9.97
N ASN A 163 -6.91 -15.87 -8.73
CA ASN A 163 -7.82 -15.95 -7.59
C ASN A 163 -8.47 -14.58 -7.34
N VAL A 164 -9.69 -14.65 -6.81
CA VAL A 164 -10.38 -13.48 -6.26
C VAL A 164 -9.88 -13.25 -4.84
N PHE A 165 -9.46 -12.02 -4.56
CA PHE A 165 -9.22 -11.52 -3.22
C PHE A 165 -10.34 -10.56 -2.81
N GLN A 166 -10.77 -10.69 -1.57
CA GLN A 166 -11.72 -9.78 -0.96
C GLN A 166 -11.18 -9.32 0.39
N GLY A 167 -11.48 -8.07 0.73
CA GLY A 167 -11.15 -7.50 2.04
C GLY A 167 -12.25 -6.55 2.51
N ILE A 168 -12.42 -6.45 3.82
CA ILE A 168 -13.28 -5.45 4.47
C ILE A 168 -12.41 -4.25 4.83
N VAL A 169 -12.73 -3.08 4.29
CA VAL A 169 -12.12 -1.81 4.69
C VAL A 169 -12.72 -1.38 6.02
N LYS A 170 -11.88 -1.08 7.01
CA LYS A 170 -12.29 -0.57 8.32
C LYS A 170 -11.61 0.75 8.67
N LEU A 171 -12.35 1.61 9.35
CA LEU A 171 -11.88 2.83 9.99
C LEU A 171 -12.41 2.84 11.43
N ASP A 172 -11.52 2.99 12.41
CA ASP A 172 -11.86 2.91 13.83
C ASP A 172 -12.63 1.62 14.19
N GLY A 173 -12.21 0.49 13.60
CA GLY A 173 -12.83 -0.84 13.78
C GLY A 173 -14.20 -1.03 13.11
N LYS A 174 -14.71 -0.03 12.38
CA LYS A 174 -16.01 -0.10 11.71
C LYS A 174 -15.83 -0.24 10.20
N PRO A 175 -16.62 -1.09 9.52
CA PRO A 175 -16.59 -1.16 8.07
C PRO A 175 -16.87 0.20 7.43
N VAL A 176 -16.20 0.49 6.31
CA VAL A 176 -16.36 1.71 5.53
C VAL A 176 -17.12 1.38 4.24
N PRO A 177 -18.44 1.64 4.18
CA PRO A 177 -19.23 1.40 2.98
C PRO A 177 -18.67 2.20 1.81
N PHE A 178 -18.66 1.61 0.62
CA PHE A 178 -18.34 2.33 -0.61
C PHE A 178 -16.95 2.98 -0.63
N ALA A 179 -16.03 2.51 0.23
CA ALA A 179 -14.63 2.93 0.23
C ALA A 179 -14.01 2.74 -1.14
N GLU A 180 -13.20 3.72 -1.54
CA GLU A 180 -12.35 3.60 -2.72
C GLU A 180 -11.07 2.85 -2.34
N VAL A 181 -10.68 1.90 -3.19
CA VAL A 181 -9.48 1.08 -2.99
C VAL A 181 -8.64 1.14 -4.24
N GLU A 182 -7.47 1.76 -4.11
CA GLU A 182 -6.43 1.75 -5.12
C GLU A 182 -5.68 0.42 -5.08
N VAL A 183 -5.33 -0.07 -6.26
CA VAL A 183 -4.73 -1.39 -6.45
C VAL A 183 -3.54 -1.26 -7.40
N GLU A 184 -2.39 -1.72 -6.95
CA GLU A 184 -1.17 -1.75 -7.76
C GLU A 184 -0.39 -3.05 -7.62
N HIS A 185 0.24 -3.45 -8.73
CA HIS A 185 1.24 -4.50 -8.75
C HIS A 185 2.62 -3.91 -8.45
N TYR A 186 3.37 -4.54 -7.55
CA TYR A 186 4.77 -4.18 -7.35
C TYR A 186 5.64 -4.74 -8.48
N ASN A 187 6.00 -3.86 -9.42
CA ASN A 187 6.75 -4.17 -10.64
C ASN A 187 8.24 -4.40 -10.36
N ARG A 188 8.59 -5.24 -9.39
CA ARG A 188 9.93 -5.38 -8.81
C ARG A 188 11.03 -5.67 -9.84
N ASP A 189 10.69 -6.36 -10.93
CA ASP A 189 11.61 -6.71 -12.02
C ASP A 189 11.62 -5.71 -13.19
N GLY A 190 10.75 -4.70 -13.13
CA GLY A 190 10.58 -3.66 -14.15
C GLY A 190 10.06 -4.20 -15.49
N GLN A 191 9.45 -5.40 -15.52
CA GLN A 191 9.00 -6.03 -16.76
C GLN A 191 7.54 -5.72 -17.09
N ALA A 192 6.72 -5.35 -16.11
CA ALA A 192 5.34 -4.98 -16.37
C ALA A 192 5.26 -3.60 -17.02
N VAL A 193 4.41 -3.49 -18.05
CA VAL A 193 4.13 -2.24 -18.76
C VAL A 193 2.63 -2.04 -18.81
N ALA A 194 2.16 -0.92 -18.28
CA ALA A 194 0.76 -0.54 -18.35
C ALA A 194 0.42 -0.05 -19.78
N PRO A 195 -0.71 -0.46 -20.37
CA PRO A 195 -1.12 0.05 -21.67
C PRO A 195 -1.46 1.55 -21.65
N THR A 196 -1.90 2.07 -20.50
CA THR A 196 -2.21 3.49 -20.24
C THR A 196 -2.04 3.78 -18.75
N GLU A 197 -2.01 5.06 -18.36
CA GLU A 197 -1.94 5.47 -16.94
C GLU A 197 -3.10 4.91 -16.09
N TYR A 198 -4.28 4.68 -16.69
CA TYR A 198 -5.43 4.06 -16.03
C TYR A 198 -5.18 2.62 -15.54
N MET A 199 -4.10 1.99 -15.99
CA MET A 199 -3.72 0.62 -15.62
C MET A 199 -2.48 0.57 -14.74
N ILE A 200 -1.90 1.72 -14.38
CA ILE A 200 -0.86 1.83 -13.36
C ILE A 200 -1.54 1.62 -12.00
N THR A 201 -2.29 2.62 -11.54
CA THR A 201 -3.15 2.56 -10.36
C THR A 201 -4.57 2.22 -10.80
N GLN A 202 -5.06 1.04 -10.43
CA GLN A 202 -6.45 0.66 -10.66
C GLN A 202 -7.30 1.00 -9.44
N THR A 203 -8.57 1.31 -9.65
CA THR A 203 -9.46 1.66 -8.54
C THR A 203 -10.67 0.74 -8.54
N VAL A 204 -10.96 0.15 -7.37
CA VAL A 204 -12.21 -0.57 -7.10
C VAL A 204 -12.97 0.09 -5.95
N LYS A 205 -14.26 -0.20 -5.86
CA LYS A 205 -15.12 0.34 -4.83
C LYS A 205 -15.69 -0.78 -3.97
N ALA A 206 -15.67 -0.59 -2.66
CA ALA A 206 -16.30 -1.50 -1.74
C ALA A 206 -17.84 -1.46 -1.84
N ASP A 207 -18.50 -2.49 -1.35
CA ASP A 207 -19.97 -2.53 -1.23
C ASP A 207 -20.47 -1.82 0.04
N GLY A 208 -21.78 -1.95 0.33
CA GLY A 208 -22.40 -1.35 1.51
C GLY A 208 -21.89 -1.90 2.86
N ASN A 209 -21.22 -3.05 2.86
CA ASN A 209 -20.58 -3.65 4.04
C ASN A 209 -19.08 -3.35 4.11
N GLY A 210 -18.55 -2.52 3.20
CA GLY A 210 -17.14 -2.21 3.11
C GLY A 210 -16.29 -3.32 2.50
N ILE A 211 -16.90 -4.29 1.81
CA ILE A 211 -16.18 -5.36 1.12
C ILE A 211 -15.79 -4.91 -0.28
N PHE A 212 -14.50 -4.89 -0.60
CA PHE A 212 -14.02 -4.78 -1.98
C PHE A 212 -13.64 -6.14 -2.54
N THR A 213 -13.60 -6.25 -3.86
CA THR A 213 -13.28 -7.48 -4.58
C THR A 213 -12.33 -7.17 -5.72
N TYR A 214 -11.25 -7.95 -5.85
CA TYR A 214 -10.27 -7.82 -6.92
C TYR A 214 -9.76 -9.19 -7.36
N ALA A 215 -9.52 -9.39 -8.66
CA ALA A 215 -8.89 -10.60 -9.18
C ALA A 215 -7.54 -10.23 -9.79
N ALA A 216 -6.44 -10.63 -9.14
CA ALA A 216 -5.11 -10.30 -9.62
C ALA A 216 -4.77 -11.11 -10.89
N PRO A 217 -4.52 -10.47 -12.04
CA PRO A 217 -4.34 -11.18 -13.31
C PRO A 217 -2.99 -11.89 -13.44
N LYS A 218 -2.03 -11.60 -12.55
CA LYS A 218 -0.65 -12.10 -12.59
C LYS A 218 -0.14 -12.39 -11.19
N ALA A 219 0.77 -13.34 -11.08
CA ALA A 219 1.55 -13.59 -9.88
C ALA A 219 2.45 -12.38 -9.55
N GLY A 220 2.74 -12.18 -8.27
CA GLY A 220 3.48 -11.06 -7.74
C GLY A 220 2.85 -10.48 -6.48
N TRP A 221 3.48 -9.43 -5.95
CA TRP A 221 2.96 -8.66 -4.84
C TRP A 221 1.97 -7.62 -5.34
N TRP A 222 0.78 -7.62 -4.73
CA TRP A 222 -0.28 -6.66 -5.02
C TRP A 222 -0.62 -5.88 -3.76
N GLY A 223 -0.65 -4.56 -3.88
CA GLY A 223 -1.00 -3.62 -2.84
C GLY A 223 -2.44 -3.16 -3.01
N PHE A 224 -3.17 -3.12 -1.90
CA PHE A 224 -4.51 -2.55 -1.82
C PHE A 224 -4.49 -1.39 -0.83
N ALA A 225 -4.76 -0.18 -1.29
CA ALA A 225 -4.80 1.03 -0.46
C ALA A 225 -6.22 1.59 -0.43
N ALA A 226 -6.92 1.39 0.70
CA ALA A 226 -8.25 1.94 0.90
C ALA A 226 -8.16 3.32 1.55
N LEU A 227 -8.49 4.36 0.77
CA LEU A 227 -8.28 5.76 1.16
C LEU A 227 -9.46 6.30 1.97
N ASN A 228 -9.14 7.04 3.02
CA ASN A 228 -10.09 7.73 3.90
C ASN A 228 -9.55 9.11 4.25
N THR A 229 -10.41 10.08 4.48
CA THR A 229 -9.97 11.39 5.00
C THR A 229 -10.10 11.42 6.52
N ALA A 230 -9.02 11.81 7.22
CA ALA A 230 -9.09 12.03 8.65
C ALA A 230 -10.01 13.21 8.99
N ARG A 231 -10.64 13.16 10.16
CA ARG A 231 -11.39 14.32 10.69
C ARG A 231 -10.47 15.43 11.16
N GLU A 232 -9.29 15.06 11.65
CA GLU A 232 -8.28 15.96 12.15
C GLU A 232 -7.44 16.47 10.98
N ARG A 233 -7.02 17.73 11.08
CA ARG A 233 -6.13 18.37 10.11
C ARG A 233 -4.76 18.57 10.72
N MET A 234 -3.76 18.74 9.86
CA MET A 234 -2.38 18.96 10.26
C MET A 234 -1.86 20.28 9.73
N LYS A 235 -1.03 20.96 10.51
CA LYS A 235 -0.42 22.22 10.11
C LYS A 235 0.74 22.00 9.16
N GLN A 236 0.75 22.76 8.07
CA GLN A 236 1.92 22.98 7.23
C GLN A 236 2.16 24.49 7.12
N GLY A 237 3.17 24.99 7.84
CA GLY A 237 3.33 26.43 8.09
C GLY A 237 2.12 27.01 8.82
N ASP A 238 1.51 28.05 8.24
CA ASP A 238 0.34 28.73 8.80
C ASP A 238 -1.00 28.15 8.30
N GLN A 239 -0.98 27.09 7.49
CA GLN A 239 -2.18 26.50 6.88
C GLN A 239 -2.53 25.15 7.49
N GLU A 240 -3.82 24.89 7.68
CA GLU A 240 -4.37 23.58 8.04
C GLU A 240 -4.59 22.76 6.77
N LYS A 241 -4.00 21.57 6.71
CA LYS A 241 -4.03 20.65 5.57
C LYS A 241 -4.80 19.39 5.91
N GLU A 242 -5.41 18.81 4.89
CA GLU A 242 -6.11 17.54 5.04
C GLU A 242 -5.12 16.40 5.28
N VAL A 243 -5.60 15.35 5.92
CA VAL A 243 -4.82 14.15 6.20
C VAL A 243 -5.53 12.99 5.55
N GLU A 244 -4.89 12.40 4.56
CA GLU A 244 -5.28 11.13 3.98
C GLU A 244 -4.80 9.98 4.86
N LEU A 245 -5.71 9.05 5.13
CA LEU A 245 -5.48 7.80 5.83
C LEU A 245 -5.68 6.66 4.84
N GLY A 246 -4.61 5.92 4.56
CA GLY A 246 -4.67 4.71 3.75
C GLY A 246 -4.65 3.47 4.62
N ALA A 247 -5.64 2.59 4.52
CA ALA A 247 -5.47 1.21 4.96
C ALA A 247 -4.78 0.44 3.84
N VAL A 248 -3.51 0.09 4.03
CA VAL A 248 -2.72 -0.60 3.00
C VAL A 248 -2.48 -2.04 3.39
N LEU A 249 -2.82 -2.97 2.50
CA LEU A 249 -2.51 -4.39 2.65
C LEU A 249 -1.74 -4.89 1.43
N TRP A 250 -0.60 -5.53 1.67
CA TRP A 250 0.17 -6.23 0.65
C TRP A 250 -0.01 -7.73 0.77
N VAL A 251 -0.38 -8.36 -0.34
CA VAL A 251 -0.54 -9.83 -0.46
C VAL A 251 0.22 -10.34 -1.68
N GLU A 252 0.67 -11.58 -1.63
CA GLU A 252 1.36 -12.23 -2.73
C GLU A 252 0.43 -13.22 -3.43
N PHE A 253 0.35 -13.10 -4.75
CA PHE A 253 -0.26 -14.09 -5.61
C PHE A 253 0.86 -14.92 -6.26
N VAL A 254 0.78 -16.24 -6.22
CA VAL A 254 1.79 -17.13 -6.77
C VAL A 254 1.27 -17.92 -7.96
N ASP A 255 2.15 -18.41 -8.82
CA ASP A 255 1.77 -19.41 -9.81
C ASP A 255 1.69 -20.80 -9.14
N TRP A 256 0.79 -21.66 -9.61
CA TRP A 256 0.82 -23.06 -9.19
C TRP A 256 2.04 -23.75 -9.80
N GLN A 257 2.60 -24.70 -9.05
CA GLN A 257 3.71 -25.51 -9.54
C GLN A 257 3.20 -26.60 -10.49
N THR A 258 3.92 -26.83 -11.58
CA THR A 258 3.70 -27.98 -12.47
C THR A 258 4.77 -29.03 -12.22
N LYS A 259 4.35 -30.30 -12.11
CA LYS A 259 5.30 -31.41 -12.04
C LYS A 259 6.03 -31.52 -13.39
N LYS A 260 7.36 -31.62 -13.34
CA LYS A 260 8.16 -32.02 -14.51
C LYS A 260 7.96 -33.50 -14.82
#